data_AF-A0A061RUL9-F1
#
_entry.id   AF-A0A061RUL9-F1
#
_cell.length_a   1.000
_cell.length_b   1.000
_cell.length_c   1.000
_cell.angle_alpha   90.00
_cell.angle_beta   90.00
_cell.angle_gamma   90.00
#
_symmetry.space_group_name_H-M   'P 1'
#
loop_
_entity.id
_entity.type
_entity.pdbx_description
1 polymer ?
#
loop_
_entity_poly.entity_id
_entity_poly.type
_entity_poly.pdbx_seq_one_letter_code
_entity_poly.pdbx_strand_id
1 'polypeptide(L)'
;MTVEAYDFDNWLRSTVTEEDFVVVKLDIEGAEHELLAKLMKSGTIALIDELFVECHYNKWSMMRMDKTRRHCLQLFGSMRGMGVVVHEWF
;
A
#
# COMPACT_ATOMS: atom_id res chain seq x y z
N MET A 1 3.53 -22.53 -10.68
CA MET A 1 2.11 -22.28 -10.36
C MET A 1 1.90 -20.78 -10.44
N THR A 2 0.93 -20.30 -11.20
CA THR A 2 0.59 -18.87 -11.31
C THR A 2 -0.74 -18.65 -10.62
N VAL A 3 -0.87 -17.54 -9.90
CA VAL A 3 -2.11 -17.11 -9.26
C VAL A 3 -2.65 -15.93 -10.05
N GLU A 4 -3.97 -15.86 -10.24
CA GLU A 4 -4.59 -14.69 -10.85
C GLU A 4 -4.35 -13.45 -9.97
N ALA A 5 -3.86 -12.39 -10.60
CA ALA A 5 -3.63 -11.12 -9.94
C ALA A 5 -4.80 -10.18 -10.17
N TYR A 6 -4.99 -9.24 -9.23
CA TYR A 6 -6.11 -8.32 -9.23
C TYR A 6 -5.63 -6.87 -9.23
N ASP A 7 -6.25 -6.00 -10.04
CA ASP A 7 -5.92 -4.57 -10.02
C ASP A 7 -6.65 -3.85 -8.89
N PHE A 8 -6.00 -3.84 -7.72
CA PHE A 8 -6.53 -3.23 -6.51
C PHE A 8 -6.85 -1.73 -6.67
N ASP A 9 -6.08 -0.99 -7.46
CA ASP A 9 -6.33 0.44 -7.70
C ASP A 9 -7.69 0.66 -8.38
N ASN A 10 -7.90 -0.04 -9.50
CA ASN A 10 -9.15 0.06 -10.25
C ASN A 10 -10.35 -0.43 -9.44
N TRP A 11 -10.19 -1.52 -8.69
CA TRP A 11 -11.26 -2.03 -7.85
C TRP A 11 -11.67 -1.08 -6.74
N LEU A 12 -10.69 -0.49 -6.05
CA LEU A 12 -10.98 0.42 -4.96
C LEU A 12 -11.82 1.60 -5.48
N ARG A 13 -11.41 2.21 -6.60
CA ARG A 13 -12.16 3.27 -7.28
C ARG A 13 -13.57 2.88 -7.73
N SER A 14 -13.80 1.62 -8.07
CA SER A 14 -15.13 1.15 -8.47
C SER A 14 -16.00 0.70 -7.30
N THR A 15 -15.44 0.59 -6.09
CA THR A 15 -16.11 -0.06 -4.95
C THR A 15 -16.49 0.94 -3.86
N VAL A 16 -15.66 1.96 -3.62
CA VAL A 16 -15.87 2.94 -2.55
C VAL A 16 -15.89 4.36 -3.10
N THR A 17 -16.44 5.28 -2.31
CA THR A 17 -16.51 6.72 -2.57
C THR A 17 -15.81 7.49 -1.45
N GLU A 18 -15.65 8.80 -1.61
CA GLU A 18 -15.08 9.67 -0.57
C GLU A 18 -15.99 9.82 0.67
N GLU A 19 -17.24 9.33 0.62
CA GLU A 19 -18.18 9.35 1.74
C GLU A 19 -18.04 8.13 2.66
N ASP A 20 -17.33 7.10 2.20
CA ASP A 20 -17.09 5.86 2.94
C ASP A 20 -15.87 6.01 3.86
N PHE A 21 -15.91 5.38 5.04
CA PHE A 21 -14.72 5.23 5.88
C PHE A 21 -14.04 3.90 5.60
N VAL A 22 -12.86 3.94 5.00
CA VAL A 22 -12.19 2.78 4.41
C VAL A 22 -10.93 2.43 5.19
N VAL A 23 -10.94 1.22 5.75
CA VAL A 23 -9.77 0.62 6.42
C VAL A 23 -9.21 -0.50 5.56
N VAL A 24 -7.91 -0.44 5.27
CA VAL A 24 -7.20 -1.46 4.50
C VAL A 24 -6.15 -2.13 5.37
N LYS A 25 -6.14 -3.46 5.36
CA LYS A 25 -5.01 -4.27 5.86
C LYS A 25 -4.30 -4.92 4.67
N LEU A 26 -3.00 -4.69 4.55
CA LEU A 26 -2.20 -5.10 3.41
C LEU A 26 -0.98 -5.94 3.83
N ASP A 27 -0.91 -7.13 3.27
CA ASP A 27 0.22 -8.05 3.33
C ASP A 27 0.25 -8.77 1.97
N ILE A 28 1.20 -8.37 1.11
CA ILE A 28 1.28 -8.86 -0.28
C ILE A 28 2.72 -9.24 -0.65
N GLU A 29 3.46 -9.75 0.34
CA GLU A 29 4.73 -10.48 0.17
C GLU A 29 5.74 -9.79 -0.76
N GLY A 30 5.91 -8.47 -0.62
CA GLY A 30 6.92 -7.68 -1.33
C GLY A 30 6.39 -6.77 -2.44
N ALA A 31 5.10 -6.86 -2.80
CA ALA A 31 4.48 -5.97 -3.79
C ALA A 31 3.93 -4.66 -3.18
N GLU A 32 4.04 -4.45 -1.87
CA GLU A 32 3.45 -3.31 -1.14
C GLU A 32 3.94 -2.00 -1.74
N HIS A 33 5.23 -1.91 -2.00
CA HIS A 33 5.83 -0.66 -2.43
C HIS A 33 5.41 -0.25 -3.84
N GLU A 34 5.22 -1.21 -4.76
CA GLU A 34 4.74 -0.89 -6.11
C GLU A 34 3.27 -0.46 -6.05
N LEU A 35 2.45 -1.21 -5.32
CA LEU A 35 1.05 -0.88 -5.14
C LEU A 35 0.86 0.48 -4.48
N LEU A 36 1.50 0.72 -3.33
CA LEU A 36 1.36 1.98 -2.60
C LEU A 36 1.90 3.17 -3.39
N ALA A 37 3.00 3.00 -4.14
CA ALA A 37 3.48 4.04 -5.05
C ALA A 37 2.48 4.33 -6.19
N LYS A 38 1.85 3.29 -6.75
CA LYS A 38 0.79 3.42 -7.76
C LYS A 38 -0.40 4.21 -7.19
N LEU A 39 -0.91 3.80 -6.02
CA LEU A 39 -2.06 4.45 -5.36
C LEU A 39 -1.78 5.93 -5.02
N MET A 40 -0.57 6.24 -4.55
CA MET A 40 -0.17 7.64 -4.31
C MET A 40 -0.11 8.44 -5.62
N LYS A 41 0.47 7.87 -6.68
CA LYS A 41 0.61 8.55 -7.98
C LYS A 41 -0.74 8.77 -8.66
N SER A 42 -1.65 7.79 -8.60
CA SER A 42 -2.98 7.91 -9.19
C SER A 42 -3.92 8.76 -8.31
N GLY A 43 -3.58 8.98 -7.05
CA GLY A 43 -4.41 9.70 -6.07
C GLY A 43 -5.48 8.81 -5.41
N THR A 44 -5.54 7.52 -5.74
CA THR A 44 -6.49 6.56 -5.13
C THR A 44 -6.26 6.40 -3.65
N ILE A 45 -5.03 6.64 -3.19
CA ILE A 45 -4.69 6.56 -1.76
C ILE A 45 -5.61 7.44 -0.89
N ALA A 46 -6.20 8.51 -1.44
CA ALA A 46 -7.14 9.37 -0.74
C ALA A 46 -8.50 8.71 -0.43
N LEU A 47 -8.81 7.57 -1.04
CA LEU A 47 -9.99 6.75 -0.73
C LEU A 47 -9.73 5.80 0.45
N ILE A 48 -8.57 5.86 1.10
CA ILE A 48 -8.21 5.04 2.26
C ILE A 48 -7.98 5.97 3.44
N ASP A 49 -8.76 5.81 4.50
CA ASP A 49 -8.60 6.59 5.73
C ASP A 49 -7.52 5.99 6.64
N GLU A 50 -7.52 4.67 6.78
CA GLU A 50 -6.61 3.95 7.68
C GLU A 50 -6.00 2.73 7.00
N LEU A 51 -4.66 2.66 7.01
CA LEU A 51 -3.87 1.62 6.36
C LEU A 51 -2.99 0.89 7.38
N PHE A 52 -3.18 -0.41 7.51
CA PHE A 52 -2.29 -1.32 8.21
C PHE A 52 -1.49 -2.10 7.18
N VAL A 53 -0.17 -1.98 7.16
CA VAL A 53 0.66 -2.64 6.15
C VAL A 53 1.87 -3.34 6.75
N GLU A 54 2.05 -4.61 6.40
CA GLU A 54 3.31 -5.32 6.61
C GLU A 54 4.28 -4.92 5.51
N CYS A 55 5.19 -4.01 5.83
CA CYS A 55 6.17 -3.58 4.84
C CYS A 55 7.29 -4.60 4.75
N HIS A 56 7.28 -5.41 3.69
CA HIS A 56 8.35 -6.34 3.39
C HIS A 56 9.61 -5.61 2.89
N TYR A 57 10.55 -5.38 3.81
CA TYR A 57 11.91 -4.90 3.51
C TYR A 57 12.90 -6.04 3.83
N ASN A 58 13.70 -6.49 2.86
CA ASN A 58 14.83 -7.46 2.90
C ASN A 58 14.76 -8.50 1.76
N LYS A 59 15.85 -9.27 1.56
CA LYS A 59 16.14 -10.22 0.44
C LYS A 59 15.07 -11.29 0.11
N TRP A 60 13.98 -11.38 0.87
CA TRP A 60 12.93 -12.37 0.69
C TRP A 60 11.74 -11.89 -0.15
N SER A 61 11.74 -10.62 -0.57
CA SER A 61 10.86 -10.16 -1.62
C SER A 61 11.30 -10.76 -2.97
N MET A 62 10.39 -11.44 -3.67
CA MET A 62 10.62 -11.95 -5.02
C MET A 62 11.06 -10.85 -6.00
N MET A 63 10.79 -9.58 -5.67
CA MET A 63 11.31 -8.40 -6.34
C MET A 63 12.57 -7.93 -5.60
N ARG A 64 13.75 -8.28 -6.15
CA ARG A 64 15.08 -7.92 -5.65
C ARG A 64 15.38 -6.41 -5.64
N MET A 65 14.61 -5.63 -4.88
CA MET A 65 14.96 -4.25 -4.55
C MET A 65 15.60 -4.24 -3.17
N ASP A 66 16.72 -3.54 -3.05
CA ASP A 66 17.44 -3.31 -1.80
C ASP A 66 16.64 -2.31 -0.93
N LYS A 67 15.44 -2.70 -0.52
CA LYS A 67 14.56 -1.87 0.30
C LYS A 67 14.90 -2.10 1.75
N THR A 68 15.20 -0.99 2.40
CA THR A 68 15.44 -0.96 3.84
C THR A 68 14.18 -0.53 4.55
N ARG A 69 14.08 -0.83 5.84
CA ARG A 69 13.03 -0.29 6.71
C ARG A 69 12.86 1.23 6.58
N ARG A 70 13.94 1.96 6.29
CA ARG A 70 13.91 3.42 6.08
C ARG A 70 13.03 3.81 4.89
N HIS A 71 13.02 3.03 3.81
CA HIS A 71 12.13 3.29 2.67
C HIS A 71 10.65 3.12 3.07
N CYS A 72 10.32 2.10 3.86
CA CYS A 72 8.97 1.93 4.39
C CYS A 72 8.54 3.14 5.22
N LEU A 73 9.40 3.58 6.15
CA LEU A 73 9.10 4.74 6.99
C LEU A 73 8.94 6.03 6.19
N GLN A 74 9.73 6.24 5.14
CA GLN A 74 9.56 7.38 4.24
C GLN A 74 8.24 7.30 3.49
N LEU A 75 7.88 6.13 2.97
CA LEU A 75 6.61 5.90 2.30
C LEU A 75 5.42 6.18 3.23
N PHE A 76 5.49 5.71 4.48
CA PHE A 76 4.48 5.99 5.51
C PHE A 76 4.38 7.49 5.81
N GLY A 77 5.51 8.18 5.89
CA GLY A 77 5.55 9.64 6.05
C GLY A 77 4.84 10.37 4.91
N SER A 78 5.10 9.97 3.66
CA SER A 78 4.45 10.55 2.48
C SER A 78 2.93 10.34 2.51
N MET A 79 2.46 9.13 2.79
CA MET A 79 1.02 8.82 2.86
C MET A 79 0.32 9.59 3.99
N ARG A 80 0.96 9.72 5.16
CA ARG A 80 0.45 10.57 6.25
C ARG A 80 0.36 12.03 5.84
N GLY A 81 1.30 12.53 5.04
CA GLY A 81 1.23 13.87 4.44
C GLY A 81 0.06 14.05 3.46
N MET A 82 -0.53 12.96 2.97
CA MET A 82 -1.71 12.95 2.11
C MET A 82 -3.03 12.73 2.87
N GLY A 83 -2.98 12.63 4.21
CA GLY A 83 -4.17 12.48 5.05
C GLY A 83 -4.50 11.06 5.48
N VAL A 84 -3.71 10.06 5.07
CA VAL A 84 -3.95 8.65 5.44
C VAL A 84 -3.29 8.32 6.76
N VAL A 85 -4.02 7.71 7.69
CA VAL A 85 -3.45 7.17 8.92
C VAL A 85 -2.79 5.82 8.60
N VAL A 86 -1.48 5.70 8.85
CA VAL A 86 -0.71 4.50 8.46
C VAL A 86 -0.05 3.83 9.65
N HIS A 87 -0.20 2.51 9.74
CA HIS A 87 0.33 1.64 10.79
C HIS A 87 1.22 0.54 10.19
N GLU A 88 2.36 0.30 10.84
CA GLU A 88 3.17 -0.91 10.58
C GLU A 88 2.43 -2.11 11.19
N TRP A 89 2.17 -3.14 10.39
CA TRP A 89 1.60 -4.43 10.80
C TRP A 89 2.69 -5.51 10.76
N PHE A 90 2.62 -6.50 11.66
CA PHE A 90 3.58 -7.60 11.81
C PHE A 90 2.85 -8.95 11.93
#